data_AF-A0AAU9RHZ8-F1
#
_entry.id   AF-A0AAU9RHZ8-F1
#
_cell.length_a   1.000
_cell.length_b   1.000
_cell.length_c   1.000
_cell.angle_alpha   90.00
_cell.angle_beta   90.00
_cell.angle_gamma   90.00
#
_symmetry.space_group_name_H-M   'P 1'
#
loop_
_entity.id
_entity.type
_entity.pdbx_description
1 polymer ?
#
loop_
_entity_poly.entity_id
_entity_poly.type
_entity_poly.pdbx_seq_one_letter_code
_entity_poly.pdbx_strand_id
1 'polypeptide(L)'
;MDSLARDGSGATDGLPPPPPVPPNVVPEHVSEPLKKKVLRVPIARRGVGSKGQKIAIVANHFKVNVSNVDGHFFHYSVSVSYEDGRPVEGKGVGRRVIDRVHETYDTELAGKDFAYDGEKSLLTVGPLPRNKLEFTVVLEDISSNRSNGKPGSPNESDRKRLRRPYQSKTFKVEISFAAKIPMQAIANALRGQESENSQEALRVLDIILRQHAAKQGCLLVRQSFFHNEPRNFADVGGGALGCRGFH
;
A
#
# COMPACT_ATOMS: atom_id res chain seq x y z
N MET A 1 1.01 2.25 -65.65
CA MET A 1 -0.02 3.18 -66.16
C MET A 1 -1.24 3.05 -65.29
N ASP A 2 -1.44 4.11 -64.51
CA ASP A 2 -2.65 4.65 -63.88
C ASP A 2 -3.86 3.79 -63.48
N SER A 3 -4.07 3.76 -62.16
CA SER A 3 -5.25 4.12 -61.34
C SER A 3 -6.61 4.44 -62.00
N LEU A 4 -7.71 3.91 -61.39
CA LEU A 4 -8.88 4.61 -60.77
C LEU A 4 -10.04 3.60 -60.50
N ALA A 5 -10.43 3.33 -59.24
CA ALA A 5 -11.60 3.86 -58.48
C ALA A 5 -12.84 2.90 -58.43
N ARG A 6 -13.22 2.39 -57.22
CA ARG A 6 -14.49 2.57 -56.43
C ARG A 6 -15.80 2.12 -57.11
N ASP A 7 -16.80 1.46 -56.49
CA ASP A 7 -17.34 1.39 -55.12
C ASP A 7 -18.25 0.13 -54.98
N GLY A 8 -18.60 -0.28 -53.74
CA GLY A 8 -19.94 -0.81 -53.43
C GLY A 8 -20.08 -2.12 -52.62
N SER A 9 -20.36 -1.98 -51.31
CA SER A 9 -21.31 -2.75 -50.46
C SER A 9 -21.44 -4.29 -50.67
N GLY A 10 -21.16 -5.19 -49.72
CA GLY A 10 -21.60 -5.23 -48.33
C GLY A 10 -22.51 -6.46 -48.12
N ALA A 11 -22.09 -7.45 -47.32
CA ALA A 11 -22.96 -8.41 -46.62
C ALA A 11 -22.12 -9.30 -45.68
N THR A 12 -22.38 -9.15 -44.38
CA THR A 12 -21.88 -9.98 -43.28
C THR A 12 -22.65 -11.29 -43.21
N ASP A 13 -21.96 -12.43 -43.31
CA ASP A 13 -22.57 -13.75 -43.16
C ASP A 13 -22.70 -14.08 -41.65
N GLY A 14 -23.85 -13.69 -41.07
CA GLY A 14 -24.20 -13.96 -39.68
C GLY A 14 -25.08 -15.21 -39.59
N LEU A 15 -24.68 -16.16 -38.72
CA LEU A 15 -25.45 -17.38 -38.44
C LEU A 15 -26.91 -17.06 -38.05
N PRO A 16 -27.88 -17.90 -38.44
CA PRO A 16 -29.29 -17.64 -38.15
C PRO A 16 -29.58 -17.66 -36.64
N PRO A 17 -30.57 -16.86 -36.18
CA PRO A 17 -30.93 -16.80 -34.76
C PRO A 17 -31.52 -18.13 -34.28
N PRO A 18 -31.29 -18.50 -33.00
CA PRO A 18 -31.83 -19.73 -32.43
C PRO A 18 -33.37 -19.71 -32.36
N PRO A 19 -34.02 -20.88 -32.43
CA PRO A 19 -35.47 -20.97 -32.44
C PRO A 19 -36.10 -20.52 -31.11
N PRO A 20 -37.33 -19.99 -31.13
CA PRO A 20 -38.03 -19.50 -29.93
C PRO A 20 -38.41 -20.63 -28.98
N VAL A 21 -38.15 -20.41 -27.68
CA VAL A 21 -38.43 -21.37 -26.60
C VAL A 21 -39.90 -21.26 -26.16
N PRO A 22 -40.65 -22.38 -25.98
CA PRO A 22 -42.04 -22.34 -25.57
C PRO A 22 -42.24 -21.82 -24.13
N PRO A 23 -43.39 -21.18 -23.83
CA PRO A 23 -43.60 -20.37 -22.62
C PRO A 23 -43.70 -21.11 -21.28
N ASN A 24 -43.52 -22.43 -21.22
CA ASN A 24 -43.68 -23.24 -20.00
C ASN A 24 -42.46 -24.11 -19.65
N VAL A 25 -41.28 -23.77 -20.15
CA VAL A 25 -40.03 -24.47 -19.77
C VAL A 25 -39.18 -23.52 -18.92
N VAL A 26 -39.17 -23.76 -17.61
CA VAL A 26 -38.17 -23.15 -16.71
C VAL A 26 -36.85 -23.91 -16.95
N PRO A 27 -35.77 -23.25 -17.40
CA PRO A 27 -34.48 -23.92 -17.51
C PRO A 27 -34.04 -24.37 -16.12
N GLU A 28 -33.84 -25.67 -15.95
CA GLU A 28 -33.21 -26.21 -14.75
C GLU A 28 -31.78 -25.66 -14.70
N HIS A 29 -31.52 -24.74 -13.77
CA HIS A 29 -30.17 -24.25 -13.50
C HIS A 29 -29.41 -25.40 -12.82
N VAL A 30 -28.86 -26.31 -13.62
CA VAL A 30 -27.85 -27.26 -13.17
C VAL A 30 -26.69 -26.42 -12.67
N SER A 31 -26.59 -26.24 -11.35
CA SER A 31 -25.41 -25.65 -10.74
C SER A 31 -24.24 -26.54 -11.14
N GLU A 32 -23.38 -26.04 -12.05
CA GLU A 32 -22.14 -26.72 -12.36
C GLU A 32 -21.43 -27.03 -11.02
N PRO A 33 -21.00 -28.27 -10.78
CA PRO A 33 -20.26 -28.57 -9.57
C PRO A 33 -19.06 -27.63 -9.52
N LEU A 34 -18.96 -26.85 -8.44
CA LEU A 34 -17.84 -25.94 -8.16
C LEU A 34 -16.54 -26.70 -8.46
N LYS A 35 -15.95 -26.45 -9.63
CA LYS A 35 -14.68 -27.04 -10.02
C LYS A 35 -13.69 -26.58 -8.96
N LYS A 36 -13.35 -27.47 -8.02
CA LYS A 36 -12.31 -27.24 -7.00
C LYS A 36 -11.08 -26.80 -7.77
N LYS A 37 -10.74 -25.51 -7.70
CA LYS A 37 -9.52 -24.98 -8.30
C LYS A 37 -8.38 -25.82 -7.74
N VAL A 38 -7.71 -26.57 -8.60
CA VAL A 38 -6.55 -27.37 -8.21
C VAL A 38 -5.51 -26.40 -7.67
N LEU A 39 -5.29 -26.40 -6.36
CA LEU A 39 -4.27 -25.59 -5.71
C LEU A 39 -2.92 -26.09 -6.19
N ARG A 40 -2.31 -25.35 -7.13
CA ARG A 40 -0.95 -25.63 -7.60
C ARG A 40 0.01 -25.16 -6.53
N VAL A 41 0.59 -26.09 -5.78
CA VAL A 41 1.61 -25.82 -4.77
C VAL A 41 3.00 -25.85 -5.44
N PRO A 42 3.95 -24.98 -5.05
CA PRO A 42 5.33 -25.07 -5.52
C PRO A 42 5.91 -26.47 -5.27
N ILE A 43 6.67 -27.01 -6.23
CA ILE A 43 7.37 -28.28 -6.06
C ILE A 43 8.53 -28.09 -5.08
N ALA A 44 8.58 -28.92 -4.03
CA ALA A 44 9.68 -28.91 -3.07
C ALA A 44 11.04 -29.13 -3.77
N ARG A 45 12.05 -28.37 -3.35
CA ARG A 45 13.42 -28.51 -3.87
C ARG A 45 13.94 -29.92 -3.60
N ARG A 46 14.32 -30.65 -4.65
CA ARG A 46 14.81 -32.05 -4.55
C ARG A 46 16.18 -32.20 -3.86
N GLY A 47 16.93 -31.11 -3.71
CA GLY A 47 18.24 -31.09 -3.07
C GLY A 47 19.07 -29.86 -3.44
N VAL A 48 20.32 -29.83 -2.98
CA VAL A 48 21.31 -28.82 -3.34
C VAL A 48 22.29 -29.39 -4.38
N GLY A 49 22.81 -28.55 -5.26
CA GLY A 49 23.81 -28.97 -6.26
C GLY A 49 25.16 -29.31 -5.60
N SER A 50 25.85 -30.32 -6.14
CA SER A 50 27.11 -30.84 -5.57
C SER A 50 28.33 -30.73 -6.49
N LYS A 51 28.13 -30.42 -7.77
CA LYS A 51 29.22 -30.29 -8.76
C LYS A 51 29.84 -28.89 -8.72
N GLY A 52 31.13 -28.80 -9.05
CA GLY A 52 31.87 -27.55 -9.19
C GLY A 52 32.78 -27.24 -8.00
N GLN A 53 33.68 -26.28 -8.20
CA GLN A 53 34.56 -25.80 -7.15
C GLN A 53 33.80 -24.88 -6.20
N LYS A 54 33.96 -25.09 -4.89
CA LYS A 54 33.36 -24.24 -3.86
C LYS A 54 34.06 -22.89 -3.84
N ILE A 55 33.28 -21.81 -3.79
CA ILE A 55 33.76 -20.43 -3.66
C ILE A 55 33.00 -19.74 -2.53
N ALA A 56 33.71 -18.92 -1.76
CA ALA A 56 33.09 -18.07 -0.75
C ALA A 56 32.46 -16.85 -1.44
N ILE A 57 31.19 -16.56 -1.13
CA ILE A 57 30.47 -15.40 -1.64
C ILE A 57 29.94 -14.57 -0.48
N VAL A 58 29.77 -13.28 -0.73
CA VAL A 58 28.98 -12.39 0.12
C VAL A 58 27.72 -12.01 -0.65
N ALA A 59 26.59 -11.92 0.06
CA ALA A 59 25.32 -11.49 -0.50
C ALA A 59 24.80 -10.31 0.32
N ASN A 60 24.06 -9.42 -0.34
CA ASN A 60 23.31 -8.33 0.28
C ASN A 60 22.02 -8.83 0.96
N HIS A 61 22.11 -9.94 1.69
CA HIS A 61 21.03 -10.51 2.49
C HIS A 61 21.43 -10.51 3.96
N PHE A 62 20.67 -9.78 4.77
CA PHE A 62 20.92 -9.63 6.20
C PHE A 62 20.03 -10.58 6.98
N LYS A 63 20.63 -11.36 7.89
CA LYS A 63 19.90 -12.31 8.72
C LYS A 63 19.01 -11.57 9.73
N VAL A 64 17.70 -11.81 9.66
CA VAL A 64 16.72 -11.31 10.62
C VAL A 64 16.41 -12.39 11.64
N ASN A 65 16.42 -12.03 12.93
CA ASN A 65 16.02 -12.92 14.02
C ASN A 65 14.90 -12.26 14.84
N VAL A 66 13.94 -13.06 15.29
CA VAL A 66 12.90 -12.66 16.24
C VAL A 66 13.25 -13.29 17.58
N SER A 67 13.45 -12.45 18.61
CA SER A 67 13.89 -12.89 19.95
C SER A 67 12.74 -13.39 20.81
N ASN A 68 11.56 -12.78 20.70
CA ASN A 68 10.37 -13.16 21.44
C ASN A 68 9.29 -13.68 20.49
N VAL A 69 8.90 -14.94 20.68
CA VAL A 69 7.84 -15.61 19.90
C VAL A 69 6.54 -15.76 20.70
N ASP A 70 6.56 -15.35 21.97
CA ASP A 70 5.41 -15.39 22.83
C ASP A 70 4.53 -14.16 22.60
N GLY A 71 3.25 -14.41 22.38
CA GLY A 71 2.27 -13.38 22.14
C GLY A 71 1.83 -13.26 20.69
N HIS A 72 1.20 -12.13 20.40
CA HIS A 72 0.50 -11.93 19.14
C HIS A 72 0.60 -10.47 18.69
N PHE A 73 0.68 -10.29 17.38
CA PHE A 73 0.34 -9.04 16.75
C PHE A 73 -1.18 -8.95 16.58
N PHE A 74 -1.70 -7.75 16.72
CA PHE A 74 -3.11 -7.46 16.49
C PHE A 74 -3.20 -6.59 15.24
N HIS A 75 -3.96 -7.06 14.26
CA HIS A 75 -4.19 -6.37 13.00
C HIS A 75 -5.53 -5.66 13.04
N TYR A 76 -5.51 -4.40 12.63
CA TYR A 76 -6.66 -3.53 12.52
C TYR A 76 -6.77 -3.02 11.08
N SER A 77 -8.01 -2.95 10.60
CA SER A 77 -8.37 -2.23 9.39
C SER A 77 -8.54 -0.75 9.71
N VAL A 78 -7.86 0.10 8.96
CA VAL A 78 -7.98 1.56 9.03
C VAL A 78 -8.78 2.05 7.84
N SER A 79 -9.73 2.95 8.10
CA SER A 79 -10.37 3.74 7.06
C SER A 79 -10.20 5.22 7.36
N VAL A 80 -9.85 6.00 6.33
CA VAL A 80 -9.70 7.44 6.43
C VAL A 80 -10.58 8.09 5.37
N SER A 81 -11.47 8.97 5.80
CA SER A 81 -12.34 9.77 4.94
C SER A 81 -12.28 11.24 5.34
N TYR A 82 -12.66 12.11 4.43
CA TYR A 82 -12.94 13.50 4.74
C TYR A 82 -14.25 13.61 5.54
N GLU A 83 -14.50 14.79 6.11
CA GLU A 83 -15.72 15.05 6.88
C GLU A 83 -17.01 14.79 6.09
N ASP A 84 -16.98 15.07 4.78
CA ASP A 84 -18.05 14.84 3.80
C ASP A 84 -18.22 13.36 3.40
N GLY A 85 -17.44 12.46 3.99
CA GLY A 85 -17.49 11.01 3.77
C GLY A 85 -16.72 10.54 2.53
N ARG A 86 -16.11 11.44 1.75
CA ARG A 86 -15.31 11.04 0.59
C ARG A 86 -14.01 10.36 1.03
N PRO A 87 -13.54 9.33 0.29
CA PRO A 87 -12.25 8.72 0.59
C PRO A 87 -11.13 9.74 0.39
N VAL A 88 -10.07 9.61 1.20
CA VAL A 88 -8.91 10.50 1.07
C VAL A 88 -8.10 10.15 -0.17
N GLU A 89 -7.99 11.11 -1.08
CA GLU A 89 -7.13 11.03 -2.26
C GLU A 89 -5.77 11.69 -1.96
N GLY A 90 -4.70 10.90 -1.97
CA GLY A 90 -3.35 11.41 -1.82
C GLY A 90 -2.38 10.45 -1.14
N LYS A 91 -1.30 10.09 -1.85
CA LYS A 91 -0.24 9.24 -1.28
C LYS A 91 0.40 9.94 -0.08
N GLY A 92 0.53 9.21 1.03
CA GLY A 92 1.17 9.68 2.26
C GLY A 92 0.29 10.56 3.17
N VAL A 93 -0.93 10.95 2.76
CA VAL A 93 -1.87 11.66 3.65
C VAL A 93 -2.27 10.77 4.81
N GLY A 94 -2.58 9.49 4.54
CA GLY A 94 -2.98 8.53 5.58
C GLY A 94 -1.95 8.41 6.71
N ARG A 95 -0.64 8.39 6.39
CA ARG A 95 0.41 8.35 7.42
C ARG A 95 0.36 9.58 8.32
N ARG A 96 0.29 10.78 7.73
CA ARG A 96 0.19 12.04 8.51
C ARG A 96 -1.06 12.09 9.38
N VAL A 97 -2.20 11.63 8.87
CA VAL A 97 -3.46 11.57 9.64
C VAL A 97 -3.29 10.64 10.82
N ILE A 98 -2.74 9.44 10.61
CA ILE A 98 -2.55 8.44 11.66
C ILE A 98 -1.47 8.86 12.67
N ASP A 99 -0.39 9.50 12.24
CA ASP A 99 0.61 10.09 13.15
C ASP A 99 -0.07 11.12 14.06
N ARG A 100 -0.96 11.95 13.50
CA ARG A 100 -1.72 12.92 14.30
C ARG A 100 -2.77 12.27 15.22
N VAL A 101 -3.38 11.15 14.83
CA VAL A 101 -4.21 10.33 15.72
C VAL A 101 -3.37 9.86 16.92
N HIS A 102 -2.17 9.33 16.67
CA HIS A 102 -1.26 8.87 17.72
C HIS A 102 -0.93 9.98 18.70
N GLU A 103 -0.51 11.14 18.20
CA GLU A 103 -0.16 12.30 19.02
C GLU A 103 -1.32 12.83 19.86
N THR A 104 -2.54 12.83 19.30
CA THR A 104 -3.71 13.48 19.93
C THR A 104 -4.44 12.55 20.89
N TYR A 105 -4.52 11.25 20.57
CA TYR A 105 -5.35 10.26 21.25
C TYR A 105 -4.53 9.11 21.86
N ASP A 106 -3.25 9.33 22.20
CA ASP A 106 -2.35 8.31 22.76
C ASP A 106 -2.96 7.58 23.98
N THR A 107 -3.65 8.32 24.85
CA THR A 107 -4.33 7.78 26.02
C THR A 107 -5.48 6.84 25.65
N GLU A 108 -6.27 7.17 24.62
CA GLU A 108 -7.35 6.31 24.11
C GLU A 108 -6.83 5.07 23.40
N LEU A 109 -5.60 5.15 22.87
CA LEU A 109 -4.85 4.03 22.31
C LEU A 109 -4.07 3.24 23.39
N ALA A 110 -4.21 3.59 24.66
CA ALA A 110 -3.49 3.00 25.79
C ALA A 110 -1.96 3.03 25.66
N GLY A 111 -1.41 4.11 25.08
CA GLY A 111 0.04 4.30 24.92
C GLY A 111 0.68 3.26 24.00
N LYS A 112 -0.11 2.65 23.09
CA LYS A 112 0.37 1.59 22.22
C LYS A 112 1.10 2.15 21.01
N ASP A 113 2.34 1.71 20.84
CA ASP A 113 3.02 1.82 19.57
C ASP A 113 2.35 0.94 18.50
N PHE A 114 2.33 1.46 17.28
CA PHE A 114 1.81 0.74 16.13
C PHE A 114 2.64 0.95 14.86
N ALA A 115 2.42 0.06 13.90
CA ALA A 115 2.95 0.15 12.55
C ALA A 115 1.80 0.22 11.53
N TYR A 116 1.84 1.21 10.65
CA TYR A 116 0.82 1.46 9.65
C TYR A 116 1.40 1.33 8.24
N ASP A 117 0.70 0.63 7.35
CA ASP A 117 1.14 0.41 5.97
C ASP A 117 1.03 1.68 5.09
N GLY A 118 0.23 2.65 5.52
CA GLY A 118 -0.05 3.89 4.78
C GLY A 118 -1.39 3.90 4.07
N GLU A 119 -2.14 2.78 4.13
CA GLU A 119 -3.41 2.59 3.44
C GLU A 119 -4.53 2.07 4.36
N LYS A 120 -4.45 0.80 4.79
CA LYS A 120 -5.57 0.13 5.49
C LYS A 120 -5.13 -0.76 6.64
N SER A 121 -3.85 -1.10 6.78
CA SER A 121 -3.40 -2.09 7.76
C SER A 121 -2.61 -1.41 8.86
N LEU A 122 -3.09 -1.54 10.09
CA LEU A 122 -2.40 -1.10 11.30
C LEU A 122 -2.14 -2.31 12.20
N LEU A 123 -0.93 -2.37 12.76
CA LEU A 123 -0.45 -3.47 13.59
C LEU A 123 0.01 -2.96 14.95
N THR A 124 -0.40 -3.61 16.03
CA THR A 124 0.07 -3.33 17.39
C THR A 124 0.61 -4.58 18.07
N VAL A 125 1.46 -4.36 19.09
CA VAL A 125 1.84 -5.39 20.06
C VAL A 125 0.87 -5.33 21.24
N GLY A 126 -0.03 -6.32 21.30
CA GLY A 126 -1.15 -6.34 22.25
C GLY A 126 -2.40 -5.63 21.71
N PRO A 127 -3.57 -5.89 22.30
CA PRO A 127 -4.84 -5.33 21.85
C PRO A 127 -4.95 -3.83 22.18
N LEU A 128 -5.68 -3.10 21.34
CA LEU A 128 -6.19 -1.76 21.66
C LEU A 128 -7.37 -1.89 22.64
N PRO A 129 -7.73 -0.83 23.38
CA PRO A 129 -8.79 -0.89 24.40
C PRO A 129 -10.17 -1.27 23.88
N ARG A 130 -10.44 -1.04 22.58
CA ARG A 130 -11.70 -1.36 21.92
C ARG A 130 -11.45 -1.99 20.56
N ASN A 131 -12.41 -2.79 20.10
CA ASN A 131 -12.39 -3.38 18.76
C ASN A 131 -12.71 -2.36 17.67
N LYS A 132 -13.40 -1.27 17.99
CA LYS A 132 -13.73 -0.18 17.06
C LYS A 132 -13.42 1.15 17.73
N LEU A 133 -12.62 1.97 17.08
CA LEU A 133 -12.24 3.31 17.51
C LEU A 133 -12.49 4.29 16.38
N GLU A 134 -13.06 5.44 16.69
CA GLU A 134 -13.39 6.49 15.72
C GLU A 134 -12.78 7.80 16.21
N PHE A 135 -12.01 8.46 15.35
CA PHE A 135 -11.31 9.69 15.65
C PHE A 135 -11.63 10.77 14.62
N THR A 136 -11.63 12.02 15.08
CA THR A 136 -11.66 13.18 14.19
C THR A 136 -10.35 13.94 14.32
N VAL A 137 -9.68 14.18 13.20
CA VAL A 137 -8.37 14.83 13.16
C VAL A 137 -8.39 15.97 12.17
N VAL A 138 -7.86 17.12 12.58
CA VAL A 138 -7.66 18.27 11.70
C VAL A 138 -6.18 18.34 11.33
N LEU A 139 -5.88 18.31 10.03
CA LEU A 139 -4.53 18.60 9.52
C LEU A 139 -4.55 19.95 8.82
N GLU A 140 -3.56 20.77 9.13
CA GLU A 140 -3.29 21.98 8.35
C GLU A 140 -2.64 21.58 7.02
N ASP A 141 -3.21 22.02 5.90
CA ASP A 141 -2.58 21.85 4.59
C ASP A 141 -1.37 22.79 4.54
N ILE A 142 -0.19 22.23 4.84
CA ILE A 142 1.08 22.87 4.51
C ILE A 142 1.11 22.86 2.99
N SER A 143 0.50 23.86 2.35
CA SER A 143 0.45 23.95 0.90
C SER A 143 1.88 23.70 0.41
N SER A 144 2.11 22.56 -0.23
CA SER A 144 3.37 22.34 -0.92
C SER A 144 3.50 23.54 -1.82
N ASN A 145 4.58 24.30 -1.66
CA ASN A 145 4.84 25.53 -2.37
C ASN A 145 5.17 25.19 -3.84
N ARG A 146 4.30 24.44 -4.53
CA ARG A 146 4.24 24.28 -5.98
C ARG A 146 3.59 25.53 -6.53
N SER A 147 4.27 26.66 -6.32
CA SER A 147 4.17 27.78 -7.23
C SER A 147 4.74 27.28 -8.55
N ASN A 148 3.87 26.77 -9.44
CA ASN A 148 4.11 26.79 -10.89
C ASN A 148 4.02 28.26 -11.36
N GLY A 149 4.82 29.13 -10.76
CA GLY A 149 4.99 30.53 -11.12
C GLY A 149 6.23 30.64 -11.99
N LYS A 150 6.02 31.02 -13.25
CA LYS A 150 7.08 31.45 -14.18
C LYS A 150 8.06 32.40 -13.47
N PRO A 151 9.38 32.35 -13.75
CA PRO A 151 10.31 33.36 -13.27
C PRO A 151 10.06 34.67 -14.03
N GLY A 152 9.24 35.55 -13.45
CA GLY A 152 8.96 36.89 -13.95
C GLY A 152 9.08 37.91 -12.80
N SER A 153 9.79 39.00 -13.08
CA SER A 153 10.30 40.05 -12.18
C SER A 153 9.45 40.47 -10.96
N PRO A 154 10.10 40.89 -9.86
CA PRO A 154 9.41 41.40 -8.67
C PRO A 154 8.94 42.84 -8.90
N ASN A 155 7.64 43.05 -9.10
CA ASN A 155 7.02 44.36 -8.92
C ASN A 155 6.60 44.53 -7.45
N GLU A 156 7.29 45.45 -6.77
CA GLU A 156 7.12 45.90 -5.37
C GLU A 156 5.87 46.78 -5.18
N SER A 157 4.68 46.34 -5.61
CA SER A 157 3.44 47.12 -5.40
C SER A 157 2.17 46.35 -5.01
N ASP A 158 2.17 45.02 -4.94
CA ASP A 158 0.97 44.24 -4.54
C ASP A 158 1.12 43.52 -3.18
N ARG A 159 1.62 44.24 -2.16
CA ARG A 159 1.69 43.75 -0.76
C ARG A 159 0.38 43.87 0.04
N LYS A 160 -0.77 44.10 -0.60
CA LYS A 160 -2.07 44.18 0.10
C LYS A 160 -2.81 42.85 0.09
N ARG A 161 -2.66 42.10 1.19
CA ARG A 161 -3.59 41.08 1.73
C ARG A 161 -4.11 40.03 0.73
N LEU A 162 -3.30 39.02 0.43
CA LEU A 162 -3.85 37.66 0.31
C LEU A 162 -3.46 36.90 1.56
N ARG A 163 -4.33 36.95 2.58
CA ARG A 163 -4.34 35.96 3.65
C ARG A 163 -4.60 34.63 2.93
N ARG A 164 -3.55 33.86 2.63
CA ARG A 164 -3.72 32.49 2.13
C ARG A 164 -4.65 31.82 3.14
N PRO A 165 -5.85 31.36 2.76
CA PRO A 165 -6.68 30.64 3.71
C PRO A 165 -5.85 29.45 4.17
N TYR A 166 -5.57 29.37 5.47
CA TYR A 166 -5.11 28.15 6.10
C TYR A 166 -6.19 27.11 5.80
N GLN A 167 -5.98 26.29 4.77
CA GLN A 167 -6.93 25.26 4.42
C GLN A 167 -6.67 24.08 5.36
N SER A 168 -7.14 24.16 6.59
CA SER A 168 -7.21 22.99 7.46
C SER A 168 -8.25 22.03 6.90
N LYS A 169 -7.90 20.74 6.80
CA LYS A 169 -8.82 19.67 6.39
C LYS A 169 -9.11 18.78 7.58
N THR A 170 -10.38 18.48 7.78
CA THR A 170 -10.86 17.55 8.80
C THR A 170 -11.00 16.16 8.21
N PHE A 171 -10.51 15.17 8.95
CA PHE A 171 -10.50 13.76 8.60
C PHE A 171 -11.22 12.96 9.66
N LYS A 172 -12.02 11.99 9.22
CA LYS A 172 -12.61 10.95 10.05
C LYS A 172 -11.77 9.68 9.87
N VAL A 173 -11.35 9.10 10.98
CA VAL A 173 -10.54 7.88 11.01
C VAL A 173 -11.30 6.82 11.78
N GLU A 174 -11.44 5.65 11.19
CA GLU A 174 -11.95 4.46 11.87
C GLU A 174 -10.83 3.41 11.95
N ILE A 175 -10.60 2.87 13.13
CA ILE A 175 -9.69 1.74 13.38
C ILE A 175 -10.53 0.58 13.93
N SER A 176 -10.58 -0.51 13.18
CA SER A 176 -11.44 -1.67 13.47
C SER A 176 -10.62 -2.96 13.52
N PHE A 177 -10.78 -3.75 14.59
CA PHE A 177 -10.08 -5.02 14.77
C PHE A 177 -10.39 -5.99 13.62
N ALA A 178 -9.35 -6.58 13.05
CA ALA A 178 -9.46 -7.48 11.92
C ALA A 178 -9.01 -8.90 12.28
N ALA A 179 -7.81 -9.06 12.82
CA ALA A 179 -7.24 -10.38 13.07
C ALA A 179 -6.18 -10.39 14.17
N LYS A 180 -5.91 -11.59 14.69
CA LYS A 180 -4.83 -11.87 15.63
C LYS A 180 -3.78 -12.75 14.95
N ILE A 181 -2.53 -12.30 14.92
CA ILE A 181 -1.44 -12.98 14.21
C ILE A 181 -0.44 -13.49 15.25
N PRO A 182 -0.23 -14.80 15.39
CA PRO A 182 0.70 -15.34 16.38
C PRO A 182 2.15 -14.99 16.00
N MET A 183 2.94 -14.49 16.95
CA MET A 183 4.35 -14.17 16.69
C MET A 183 5.17 -15.40 16.28
N GLN A 184 4.79 -16.57 16.78
CA GLN A 184 5.34 -17.85 16.36
C GLN A 184 5.25 -18.08 14.83
N ALA A 185 4.21 -17.57 14.15
CA ALA A 185 4.12 -17.69 12.69
C ALA A 185 5.26 -16.95 11.98
N ILE A 186 5.77 -15.87 12.56
CA ILE A 186 6.93 -15.13 12.03
C ILE A 186 8.20 -15.96 12.17
N ALA A 187 8.43 -16.56 13.34
CA ALA A 187 9.59 -17.44 13.54
C ALA A 187 9.55 -18.66 12.60
N ASN A 188 8.37 -19.25 12.39
CA ASN A 188 8.19 -20.36 11.47
C ASN A 188 8.45 -19.93 10.02
N ALA A 189 7.89 -18.79 9.59
CA ALA A 189 8.11 -18.24 8.25
C ALA A 189 9.61 -17.96 8.00
N LEU A 190 10.33 -17.41 8.97
CA LEU A 190 11.78 -17.17 8.87
C LEU A 190 12.61 -18.47 8.78
N ARG A 191 12.09 -19.59 9.29
CA ARG A 191 12.70 -20.93 9.14
C ARG A 191 12.34 -21.62 7.82
N GLY A 192 11.54 -20.97 6.97
CA GLY A 192 11.05 -21.54 5.72
C GLY A 192 9.93 -22.57 5.92
N GLN A 193 9.25 -22.56 7.08
CA GLN A 193 8.07 -23.39 7.30
C GLN A 193 6.85 -22.67 6.73
N GLU A 194 6.36 -23.14 5.58
CA GLU A 194 5.13 -22.63 4.99
C GLU A 194 3.90 -23.11 5.79
N SER A 195 3.01 -22.17 6.08
CA SER A 195 1.74 -22.36 6.76
C SER A 195 0.74 -21.34 6.20
N GLU A 196 -0.54 -21.48 6.53
CA GLU A 196 -1.57 -20.51 6.12
C GLU A 196 -1.26 -19.09 6.63
N ASN A 197 -0.57 -18.96 7.77
CA ASN A 197 -0.21 -17.68 8.39
C ASN A 197 1.12 -17.09 7.88
N SER A 198 1.87 -17.79 7.02
CA SER A 198 3.21 -17.35 6.63
C SER A 198 3.18 -16.06 5.81
N GLN A 199 2.13 -15.83 5.00
CA GLN A 199 1.98 -14.58 4.25
C GLN A 199 1.69 -13.40 5.17
N GLU A 200 0.81 -13.57 6.15
CA GLU A 200 0.51 -12.54 7.14
C GLU A 200 1.73 -12.22 8.01
N ALA A 201 2.51 -13.24 8.38
CA ALA A 201 3.76 -13.06 9.10
C ALA A 201 4.79 -12.21 8.32
N LEU A 202 4.95 -12.47 7.02
CA LEU A 202 5.83 -11.67 6.16
C LEU A 202 5.31 -10.24 5.96
N ARG A 203 3.99 -10.08 5.84
CA ARG A 203 3.34 -8.77 5.77
C ARG A 203 3.57 -7.95 7.04
N VAL A 204 3.50 -8.57 8.22
CA VAL A 204 3.81 -7.92 9.50
C VAL A 204 5.24 -7.37 9.50
N LEU A 205 6.22 -8.18 9.09
CA LEU A 205 7.61 -7.73 9.00
C LEU A 205 7.78 -6.57 8.02
N ASP A 206 7.19 -6.66 6.82
CA ASP A 206 7.26 -5.61 5.81
C ASP A 206 6.68 -4.28 6.33
N ILE A 207 5.49 -4.32 6.95
CA ILE A 207 4.85 -3.12 7.49
C ILE A 207 5.69 -2.49 8.61
N ILE A 208 6.24 -3.29 9.52
CA ILE A 208 7.05 -2.79 10.64
C ILE A 208 8.33 -2.10 10.11
N LEU A 209 9.05 -2.75 9.20
CA LEU A 209 10.28 -2.20 8.62
C LEU A 209 10.02 -0.92 7.83
N ARG A 210 8.92 -0.88 7.07
CA ARG A 210 8.49 0.32 6.34
C ARG A 210 8.06 1.45 7.27
N GLN A 211 7.32 1.14 8.34
CA GLN A 211 6.96 2.14 9.34
C GLN A 211 8.21 2.73 9.98
N HIS A 212 9.19 1.90 10.35
CA HIS A 212 10.44 2.36 10.93
C HIS A 212 11.18 3.31 10.00
N ALA A 213 11.33 2.96 8.71
CA ALA A 213 11.94 3.84 7.72
C ALA A 213 11.14 5.16 7.53
N ALA A 214 9.80 5.09 7.50
CA ALA A 214 8.95 6.27 7.40
C ALA A 214 9.12 7.21 8.61
N LYS A 215 9.22 6.68 9.84
CA LYS A 215 9.50 7.46 11.06
C LYS A 215 10.87 8.15 11.02
N GLN A 216 11.84 7.59 10.29
CA GLN A 216 13.15 8.21 10.05
C GLN A 216 13.13 9.26 8.93
N GLY A 217 11.96 9.59 8.38
CA GLY A 217 11.81 10.58 7.32
C GLY A 217 12.18 10.06 5.93
N CYS A 218 12.26 8.74 5.73
CA CYS A 218 12.43 8.17 4.40
C CYS A 218 11.17 8.43 3.54
N LEU A 219 11.38 8.80 2.28
CA LEU A 219 10.39 8.69 1.24
C LEU A 219 10.32 7.22 0.77
N LEU A 220 9.14 6.63 0.87
CA LEU A 220 8.87 5.27 0.44
C LEU A 220 8.32 5.26 -0.98
N VAL A 221 8.98 4.56 -1.89
CA VAL A 221 8.54 4.38 -3.28
C VAL A 221 8.59 2.90 -3.63
N ARG A 222 7.42 2.26 -3.72
CA ARG A 222 7.27 0.82 -3.99
C ARG A 222 7.97 -0.03 -2.94
N GLN A 223 9.13 -0.60 -3.27
CA GLN A 223 9.98 -1.44 -2.43
C GLN A 223 11.31 -0.73 -2.08
N SER A 224 11.40 0.58 -2.33
CA SER A 224 12.63 1.35 -2.14
C SER A 224 12.41 2.53 -1.20
N PHE A 225 13.51 2.91 -0.55
CA PHE A 225 13.56 3.89 0.52
C PHE A 225 14.58 4.97 0.16
N PHE A 226 14.18 6.23 0.28
CA PHE A 226 15.00 7.39 -0.08
C PHE A 226 15.06 8.36 1.09
N HIS A 227 16.26 8.59 1.63
CA HIS A 227 16.45 9.52 2.74
C HIS A 227 16.55 10.96 2.21
N ASN A 228 15.81 11.88 2.83
CA ASN A 228 15.85 13.30 2.49
C ASN A 228 17.04 14.03 3.14
N GLU A 229 18.26 13.54 2.91
CA GLU A 229 19.48 14.17 3.41
C GLU A 229 20.25 14.80 2.23
N PRO A 230 20.82 16.01 2.39
CA PRO A 230 21.56 16.70 1.32
C PRO A 230 22.63 15.84 0.63
N ARG A 231 23.33 14.99 1.41
CA ARG A 231 24.38 14.08 0.91
C ARG A 231 23.88 12.99 -0.06
N ASN A 232 22.58 12.70 -0.07
CA ASN A 232 21.98 11.68 -0.93
C ASN A 232 21.52 12.27 -2.27
N PHE A 233 21.57 13.59 -2.43
CA PHE A 233 21.21 14.25 -3.68
C PHE A 233 22.44 14.47 -4.55
N ALA A 234 22.27 14.26 -5.85
CA ALA A 234 23.27 14.56 -6.86
C ALA A 234 22.60 15.35 -7.99
N ASP A 235 23.20 16.45 -8.42
CA ASP A 235 22.72 17.19 -9.58
C ASP A 235 22.90 16.34 -10.84
N VAL A 236 21.83 16.19 -11.61
CA VAL A 236 21.82 15.48 -12.89
C VAL A 236 21.58 16.43 -14.07
N GLY A 237 21.51 17.74 -13.82
CA GLY A 237 21.23 18.78 -14.80
C GLY A 237 19.73 19.02 -15.04
N GLY A 238 19.39 20.10 -15.75
CA GLY A 238 18.02 20.40 -16.15
C GLY A 238 17.06 20.76 -15.00
N GLY A 239 17.59 21.15 -13.83
CA GLY A 239 16.79 21.45 -12.64
C GLY A 239 16.28 20.20 -11.90
N ALA A 240 16.80 19.02 -12.23
CA ALA A 240 16.49 17.76 -11.55
C ALA A 240 17.64 17.33 -10.64
N LEU A 241 17.28 16.68 -9.52
CA LEU A 241 18.22 16.05 -8.60
C LEU A 241 17.98 14.54 -8.60
N GLY A 242 19.05 13.77 -8.77
CA GLY A 242 19.05 12.35 -8.47
C GLY A 242 19.06 12.15 -6.95
N CYS A 243 18.21 11.27 -6.43
CA CYS A 243 18.16 10.92 -5.01
C CYS A 243 18.60 9.47 -4.82
N ARG A 244 19.67 9.25 -4.06
CA ARG A 244 20.16 7.90 -3.74
C ARG A 244 19.26 7.26 -2.67
N GLY A 245 19.01 5.97 -2.85
CA GLY A 245 18.19 5.17 -1.94
C GLY A 245 18.64 3.72 -1.92
N PHE A 246 17.88 2.87 -1.25
CA PHE A 246 18.09 1.43 -1.19
C PHE A 246 16.77 0.68 -1.40
N HIS A 247 16.88 -0.61 -1.74
CA HIS A 247 15.77 -1.56 -1.85
C HIS A 247 15.84 -2.53 -0.66
#